data_AF-A0A7V0M1X4-F1
#
_entry.id   AF-A0A7V0M1X4-F1
#
_cell.length_a   1.000
_cell.length_b   1.000
_cell.length_c   1.000
_cell.angle_alpha   90.00
_cell.angle_beta   90.00
_cell.angle_gamma   90.00
#
_symmetry.space_group_name_H-M   'P 1'
#
loop_
_entity.id
_entity.type
_entity.pdbx_description
1 polymer ?
#
loop_
_entity_poly.entity_id
_entity_poly.type
_entity_poly.pdbx_seq_one_letter_code
_entity_poly.pdbx_strand_id
1 'polypeptide(L)' 'SGMRIDLNKAAKEQLILLPGIGIKTAERIISFRETHGSFRNKKELMKIKGIGKKKFEALLPYLK' A
#
# COMPACT_ATOMS: atom_id res chain seq x y z
N SER A 1 17.91 -10.35 -2.35
CA SER A 1 17.25 -9.24 -1.63
C SER A 1 16.03 -8.79 -2.41
N GLY A 2 14.82 -9.20 -2.02
CA GLY A 2 13.60 -8.82 -2.73
C GLY A 2 13.32 -7.32 -2.61
N MET A 3 12.99 -6.65 -3.71
CA MET A 3 12.72 -5.21 -3.73
C MET A 3 11.45 -4.91 -2.92
N ARG A 4 11.61 -4.27 -1.76
CA ARG A 4 10.48 -3.83 -0.92
C ARG A 4 9.97 -2.46 -1.36
N ILE A 5 8.65 -2.30 -1.29
CA ILE A 5 7.92 -1.12 -1.72
C ILE A 5 7.77 -0.14 -0.54
N ASP A 6 8.12 1.12 -0.82
CA ASP A 6 7.94 2.24 0.11
C ASP A 6 6.58 2.88 -0.13
N LEU A 7 5.66 2.78 0.83
CA LEU A 7 4.30 3.31 0.68
C LEU A 7 4.26 4.83 0.43
N ASN A 8 5.27 5.57 0.89
CA ASN A 8 5.32 7.03 0.75
C ASN A 8 5.95 7.49 -0.56
N LYS A 9 6.65 6.60 -1.28
CA LYS A 9 7.36 6.94 -2.53
C LYS A 9 6.93 6.12 -3.74
N ALA A 10 6.32 4.96 -3.54
CA ALA A 10 5.99 4.04 -4.60
C ALA A 10 5.07 4.69 -5.64
N ALA A 11 5.41 4.48 -6.91
CA ALA A 11 4.53 4.81 -8.02
C ALA A 11 3.35 3.84 -8.08
N LYS A 12 2.30 4.21 -8.82
CA LYS A 12 1.10 3.39 -8.98
C LYS A 12 1.47 2.02 -9.53
N GLU A 13 2.34 1.98 -10.52
CA GLU A 13 2.83 0.79 -11.21
C GLU A 13 3.50 -0.19 -10.25
N GLN A 14 4.27 0.32 -9.28
CA GLN A 14 4.91 -0.50 -8.25
C GLN A 14 3.86 -1.07 -7.28
N LEU A 15 2.88 -0.26 -6.86
CA LEU A 15 1.83 -0.69 -5.94
C LEU A 15 0.96 -1.82 -6.52
N ILE A 16 0.72 -1.82 -7.84
CA ILE A 16 -0.10 -2.86 -8.50
C ILE A 16 0.64 -4.22 -8.52
N LEU A 17 1.96 -4.25 -8.35
CA LEU A 17 2.72 -5.51 -8.24
C LEU A 17 2.49 -6.23 -6.91
N LEU A 18 1.90 -5.55 -5.92
CA LEU A 18 1.60 -6.17 -4.62
C LEU A 18 0.44 -7.17 -4.75
N PRO A 19 0.52 -8.33 -4.06
CA PRO A 19 -0.51 -9.35 -4.14
C PRO A 19 -1.87 -8.80 -3.69
N GLY A 20 -2.86 -8.90 -4.58
CA GLY A 20 -4.22 -8.45 -4.30
C GLY A 20 -4.43 -6.93 -4.34
N ILE A 21 -3.48 -6.16 -4.87
CA ILE A 21 -3.62 -4.72 -5.13
C ILE A 21 -3.84 -4.48 -6.62
N GLY A 22 -5.07 -4.15 -6.99
CA GLY A 22 -5.40 -3.67 -8.34
C GLY A 22 -5.29 -2.15 -8.45
N ILE A 23 -5.47 -1.63 -9.67
CA ILE A 23 -5.41 -0.20 -10.02
C ILE A 23 -6.18 0.67 -9.02
N LYS A 24 -7.46 0.35 -8.77
CA LYS A 24 -8.32 1.12 -7.85
C LYS A 24 -7.82 1.14 -6.40
N THR A 25 -7.10 0.11 -5.95
CA THR A 25 -6.54 0.07 -4.60
C THR A 25 -5.22 0.85 -4.55
N ALA A 26 -4.39 0.74 -5.58
CA ALA A 26 -3.17 1.54 -5.71
C ALA A 26 -3.48 3.05 -5.73
N GLU A 27 -4.50 3.47 -6.48
CA GLU A 27 -4.97 4.86 -6.51
C GLU A 27 -5.41 5.36 -5.14
N ARG A 28 -6.12 4.54 -4.36
CA ARG A 28 -6.51 4.92 -2.99
C ARG A 28 -5.32 5.04 -2.05
N ILE A 29 -4.29 4.21 -2.21
CA ILE A 29 -3.05 4.32 -1.41
C ILE A 29 -2.36 5.66 -1.69
N ILE A 30 -2.25 6.04 -2.97
CA ILE A 30 -1.66 7.33 -3.37
C ILE A 30 -2.51 8.49 -2.86
N SER A 31 -3.81 8.46 -3.12
CA SER A 31 -4.73 9.50 -2.67
C SER A 31 -4.72 9.65 -1.14
N PHE A 32 -4.60 8.56 -0.40
CA PHE A 32 -4.47 8.62 1.06
C PHE A 32 -3.24 9.40 1.50
N ARG A 33 -2.05 9.13 0.94
CA ARG A 33 -0.84 9.88 1.33
C ARG A 33 -0.84 11.34 0.86
N GLU A 34 -1.56 11.64 -0.22
CA GLU A 34 -1.73 13.01 -0.71
C GLU A 34 -2.70 13.83 0.15
N THR A 35 -3.75 13.20 0.67
CA THR A 35 -4.82 13.91 1.41
C THR A 35 -4.66 13.85 2.93
N HIS A 36 -4.05 12.81 3.48
CA HIS A 36 -3.87 12.60 4.92
C HIS A 36 -2.40 12.75 5.35
N GLY A 37 -1.50 13.02 4.39
CA GLY A 37 -0.06 13.01 4.59
C GLY A 37 0.53 11.60 4.58
N SER A 38 1.86 11.52 4.73
CA SER A 38 2.60 10.26 4.68
C SER A 38 2.07 9.20 5.65
N PHE A 39 2.11 7.93 5.22
CA PHE A 39 1.88 6.78 6.08
C PHE A 39 2.87 6.80 7.25
N ARG A 40 2.36 6.87 8.47
CA ARG A 40 3.15 6.87 9.71
C ARG A 40 3.63 5.47 10.08
N ASN A 41 2.85 4.48 9.68
CA ASN A 41 3.18 3.06 9.84
C ASN A 41 2.38 2.23 8.84
N LYS A 42 2.83 0.98 8.63
CA LYS A 42 2.20 0.05 7.67
C LYS A 42 0.73 -0.25 8.01
N LYS A 43 0.34 -0.24 9.29
CA LYS A 43 -1.04 -0.59 9.71
C LYS A 43 -2.07 0.41 9.19
N GLU A 44 -1.67 1.64 8.85
CA GLU A 44 -2.57 2.61 8.24
C GLU A 44 -3.08 2.20 6.86
N LEU A 45 -2.45 1.23 6.19
CA LEU A 45 -3.03 0.59 4.99
C LEU A 45 -4.41 0.00 5.24
N MET A 46 -4.71 -0.44 6.47
CA MET A 46 -6.04 -0.96 6.81
C MET A 46 -7.14 0.11 6.81
N LYS A 47 -6.78 1.41 6.74
CA LYS A 47 -7.73 2.52 6.52
C LYS A 47 -8.20 2.59 5.06
N ILE A 48 -7.50 1.92 4.14
CA ILE A 48 -7.82 1.92 2.71
C ILE A 48 -8.92 0.91 2.40
N LYS A 49 -10.02 1.39 1.81
CA LYS A 49 -11.11 0.51 1.33
C LYS A 49 -10.56 -0.58 0.40
N GLY A 50 -10.80 -1.84 0.77
CA GLY A 50 -10.33 -3.02 0.05
C GLY A 50 -9.04 -3.64 0.59
N ILE A 51 -8.48 -3.10 1.68
CA ILE A 51 -7.36 -3.68 2.44
C ILE A 51 -7.83 -4.00 3.86
N GLY A 52 -8.40 -5.20 4.05
CA GLY A 52 -8.69 -5.75 5.38
C GLY A 52 -7.47 -6.46 6.00
N LYS A 53 -7.63 -6.98 7.22
CA LYS A 53 -6.56 -7.65 8.00
C LYS A 53 -5.80 -8.71 7.19
N LYS A 54 -6.51 -9.65 6.57
CA LYS A 54 -5.91 -10.72 5.76
C LYS A 54 -5.05 -10.18 4.61
N LYS A 55 -5.54 -9.15 3.91
CA LYS A 55 -4.78 -8.54 2.81
C LYS A 55 -3.58 -7.79 3.35
N PHE A 56 -3.75 -7.01 4.42
CA PHE A 56 -2.66 -6.31 5.08
C PHE A 56 -1.52 -7.25 5.49
N GLU A 57 -1.83 -8.38 6.12
CA GLU A 57 -0.84 -9.40 6.51
C GLU A 57 -0.09 -9.96 5.29
N ALA A 58 -0.78 -10.23 4.18
CA ALA A 58 -0.16 -10.67 2.93
C ALA A 58 0.78 -9.62 2.30
N LEU A 59 0.59 -8.32 2.60
CA LEU A 59 1.44 -7.25 2.07
C LEU A 59 2.72 -7.07 2.88
N LEU A 60 2.72 -7.37 4.18
CA LEU A 60 3.83 -7.08 5.10
C LEU A 60 5.23 -7.49 4.59
N PRO A 61 5.43 -8.68 3.98
CA PRO A 61 6.74 -9.08 3.48
C PRO A 61 7.32 -8.17 2.39
N TYR A 62 6.45 -7.49 1.64
CA TYR A 62 6.77 -6.67 0.48
C TYR A 62 6.96 -5.19 0.81
N LEU A 63 6.66 -4.76 2.03
CA LEU A 63 6.70 -3.34 2.43
C LEU A 63 7.99 -3.03 3.21
N LYS A 64 8.66 -1.93 2.89
CA LYS A 64 9.72 -1.38 3.75
C LYS A 64 9.17 -0.32 4.67
#